data_AF-A0A7J6AZF6-F1
#
_entry.id   AF-A0A7J6AZF6-F1
#
_cell.length_a   1.000
_cell.length_b   1.000
_cell.length_c   1.000
_cell.angle_alpha   90.00
_cell.angle_beta   90.00
_cell.angle_gamma   90.00
#
_symmetry.space_group_name_H-M   'P 1'
#
loop_
_entity.id
_entity.type
_entity.pdbx_description
1 polymer ?
#
loop_
_entity_poly.entity_id
_entity_poly.type
_entity_poly.pdbx_seq_one_letter_code
_entity_poly.pdbx_strand_id
1 'polypeptide(L)'
;MPAQPKAKFLFTWASQISGSSSSSQGQCACGQCTCHPPGDRRVHGKNCECDDRQCEDVNKDICGGHGFCSCGRCICSDGWFGKHCQFPRSCNMTDEQSKKFCETAHGVMCSGKGSCHCGRCICSPQEWYISGDFCECDDRECDQHDGLICTGNGMCTCGTCECWDGWTGNACEIWVGDEY
;
A
#
# COMPACT_ATOMS: atom_id res chain seq x y z
N MET A 1 53.10 19.47 51.76
CA MET A 1 53.00 20.84 51.19
C MET A 1 53.43 20.75 49.73
N PRO A 2 52.80 21.41 48.73
CA PRO A 2 51.51 22.11 48.63
C PRO A 2 50.45 21.20 47.92
N ALA A 3 49.11 21.35 47.93
CA ALA A 3 48.14 22.45 48.00
C ALA A 3 47.69 23.05 46.62
N GLN A 4 46.72 22.38 45.96
CA GLN A 4 45.46 22.87 45.30
C GLN A 4 45.55 23.88 44.10
N PRO A 5 44.62 23.87 43.09
CA PRO A 5 43.17 23.89 43.32
C PRO A 5 42.27 22.97 42.48
N LYS A 6 41.08 22.77 43.07
CA LYS A 6 39.88 22.09 42.59
C LYS A 6 39.22 22.86 41.45
N ALA A 7 38.88 22.16 40.37
CA ALA A 7 37.80 22.57 39.47
C ALA A 7 36.62 21.60 39.66
N LYS A 8 35.58 22.10 40.33
CA LYS A 8 34.25 21.49 40.37
C LYS A 8 33.62 21.67 39.00
N PHE A 9 33.48 20.60 38.21
CA PHE A 9 32.48 20.59 37.15
C PHE A 9 31.16 20.13 37.76
N LEU A 10 30.32 21.11 38.07
CA LEU A 10 28.91 20.91 38.35
C LEU A 10 28.27 20.43 37.04
N PHE A 11 27.90 19.16 36.96
CA PHE A 11 26.92 18.70 35.98
C PHE A 11 25.58 19.30 36.38
N THR A 12 25.28 20.48 35.85
CA THR A 12 23.96 21.09 35.90
C THR A 12 23.01 20.20 35.11
N TRP A 13 22.00 19.65 35.78
CA TRP A 13 20.77 19.21 35.14
C TRP A 13 20.18 20.37 34.35
N ALA A 14 20.19 20.26 33.02
CA ALA A 14 19.36 21.06 32.13
C ALA A 14 18.61 20.07 31.23
N SER A 15 17.33 19.92 31.55
CA SER A 15 16.33 19.25 30.73
C SER A 15 16.39 19.76 29.29
N GLN A 16 16.68 18.87 28.34
CA GLN A 16 16.30 19.03 26.93
C GLN A 16 16.21 17.64 26.31
N ILE A 17 15.16 16.90 26.67
CA ILE A 17 14.60 15.90 25.76
C ILE A 17 13.76 16.69 24.76
N SER A 18 14.39 17.33 23.77
CA SER A 18 13.69 17.73 22.55
C SER A 18 13.76 16.53 21.62
N GLY A 19 12.84 15.60 21.82
CA GLY A 19 12.67 14.44 20.94
C GLY A 19 12.31 14.91 19.54
N SER A 20 13.30 15.02 18.66
CA SER A 20 13.06 15.10 17.22
C SER A 20 12.66 13.72 16.74
N SER A 21 11.38 13.37 16.91
CA SER A 21 10.77 12.26 16.20
C SER A 21 10.69 12.64 14.73
N SER A 22 11.72 12.31 13.97
CA SER A 22 11.69 12.34 12.51
C SER A 22 10.79 11.19 12.07
N SER A 23 9.61 11.52 11.55
CA SER A 23 8.93 10.62 10.62
C SER A 23 9.80 10.56 9.36
N SER A 24 9.91 9.41 8.69
CA SER A 24 10.59 9.31 7.39
C SER A 24 10.01 10.27 6.33
N GLN A 25 8.85 10.87 6.62
CA GLN A 25 8.08 11.75 5.76
C GLN A 25 7.99 13.21 6.26
N GLY A 26 8.69 13.59 7.34
CA GLY A 26 8.63 14.97 7.85
C GLY A 26 9.59 15.32 8.99
N GLN A 27 9.86 16.61 9.15
CA GLN A 27 10.68 17.15 10.24
C GLN A 27 9.80 17.80 11.31
N CYS A 28 9.92 17.31 12.55
CA CYS A 28 9.14 17.78 13.68
C CYS A 28 9.98 18.55 14.69
N ALA A 29 9.55 19.75 15.04
CA ALA A 29 10.17 20.59 16.07
C ALA A 29 9.09 21.21 16.97
N CYS A 30 9.27 21.10 18.30
CA CYS A 30 8.39 21.71 19.30
C CYS A 30 6.88 21.42 19.11
N GLY A 31 6.54 20.21 18.67
CA GLY A 31 5.14 19.77 18.47
C GLY A 31 4.49 20.24 17.18
N GLN A 32 5.25 20.89 16.28
CA GLN A 32 4.85 21.18 14.90
C GLN A 32 5.71 20.38 13.92
N CYS A 33 5.06 19.76 12.94
CA CYS A 33 5.74 18.99 11.91
C CYS A 33 5.55 19.63 10.54
N THR A 34 6.63 19.67 9.77
CA THR A 34 6.62 20.06 8.36
C THR A 34 6.78 18.80 7.53
N CYS A 35 5.75 18.49 6.73
CA CYS A 35 5.76 17.29 5.90
C CYS A 35 6.56 17.52 4.62
N HIS A 36 7.16 16.44 4.11
CA HIS A 36 8.00 16.45 2.93
C HIS A 36 7.45 15.51 1.84
N PRO A 37 7.60 15.86 0.55
CA PRO A 37 8.19 17.11 0.05
C PRO A 37 7.28 18.32 0.28
N PRO A 38 7.84 19.51 0.54
CA PRO A 38 7.05 20.70 0.82
C PRO A 38 6.19 21.07 -0.39
N GLY A 39 4.90 21.35 -0.15
CA GLY A 39 3.92 21.63 -1.19
C GLY A 39 3.10 20.41 -1.63
N ASP A 40 3.52 19.19 -1.27
CA ASP A 40 2.68 18.01 -1.44
C ASP A 40 1.64 17.93 -0.31
N ARG A 41 0.37 18.14 -0.67
CA ARG A 41 -0.74 18.13 0.30
C ARG A 41 -1.23 16.73 0.65
N ARG A 42 -0.72 15.69 -0.03
CA ARG A 42 -1.09 14.29 0.20
C ARG A 42 -0.47 13.71 1.46
N VAL A 43 0.67 14.26 1.90
CA VAL A 43 1.28 13.91 3.18
C VAL A 43 0.78 14.86 4.24
N HIS A 44 0.08 14.33 5.24
CA HIS A 44 -0.58 15.13 6.28
C HIS A 44 -0.62 14.37 7.60
N GLY A 45 -1.34 14.94 8.58
CA GLY A 45 -1.36 14.47 9.96
C GLY A 45 -0.48 15.32 10.87
N LYS A 46 -0.61 15.11 12.18
CA LYS A 46 0.11 15.93 13.18
C LYS A 46 1.61 15.68 13.13
N ASN A 47 1.98 14.45 12.78
CA ASN A 47 3.33 13.93 12.74
C ASN A 47 3.77 13.53 11.32
N CYS A 48 3.04 13.98 10.29
CA CYS A 48 3.24 13.55 8.89
C CYS A 48 3.21 12.02 8.76
N GLU A 49 2.20 11.41 9.38
CA GLU A 49 2.00 9.97 9.47
C GLU A 49 1.04 9.43 8.40
N CYS A 50 0.30 10.31 7.73
CA CYS A 50 -0.69 9.95 6.73
C CYS A 50 -0.21 10.32 5.34
N ASP A 51 -0.42 9.42 4.40
CA ASP A 51 -0.11 9.62 2.99
C ASP A 51 -1.28 9.15 2.13
N ASP A 52 -1.95 10.07 1.46
CA ASP A 52 -3.11 9.76 0.63
C ASP A 52 -2.78 8.82 -0.54
N ARG A 53 -1.50 8.73 -0.94
CA ARG A 53 -1.04 7.80 -1.98
C ARG A 53 -1.32 6.33 -1.63
N GLN A 54 -1.45 6.01 -0.34
CA GLN A 54 -1.84 4.67 0.12
C GLN A 54 -3.26 4.27 -0.31
N CYS A 55 -4.09 5.24 -0.70
CA CYS A 55 -5.45 5.05 -1.17
C CYS A 55 -5.56 5.08 -2.71
N GLU A 56 -4.46 5.27 -3.44
CA GLU A 56 -4.45 5.24 -4.90
C GLU A 56 -4.88 3.86 -5.41
N ASP A 57 -5.68 3.87 -6.46
CA ASP A 57 -5.99 2.67 -7.23
C ASP A 57 -4.98 2.45 -8.37
N VAL A 58 -5.25 1.47 -9.23
CA VAL A 58 -4.41 1.16 -10.41
C VAL A 58 -4.30 2.32 -11.41
N ASN A 59 -5.26 3.24 -11.41
CA ASN A 59 -5.27 4.45 -12.25
C ASN A 59 -4.63 5.66 -11.56
N LYS A 60 -4.12 5.48 -10.33
CA LYS A 60 -3.58 6.53 -9.46
C LYS A 60 -4.64 7.52 -8.98
N ASP A 61 -5.91 7.11 -9.02
CA ASP A 61 -7.01 7.90 -8.48
C ASP A 61 -7.16 7.61 -6.99
N ILE A 62 -7.18 8.66 -6.18
CA ILE A 62 -7.39 8.55 -4.73
C ILE A 62 -8.83 8.11 -4.49
N CYS A 63 -9.01 6.90 -3.94
CA CYS A 63 -10.34 6.34 -3.70
C CYS A 63 -11.24 6.36 -4.96
N GLY A 64 -10.65 6.09 -6.13
CA GLY A 64 -11.35 6.06 -7.41
C GLY A 64 -12.05 7.38 -7.77
N GLY A 65 -11.68 8.50 -7.14
CA GLY A 65 -12.36 9.79 -7.28
C GLY A 65 -13.76 9.85 -6.63
N HIS A 66 -14.14 8.82 -5.87
CA HIS A 66 -15.48 8.66 -5.30
C HIS A 66 -15.49 8.65 -3.77
N GLY A 67 -14.53 9.34 -3.16
CA GLY A 67 -14.41 9.45 -1.72
C GLY A 67 -13.20 10.30 -1.32
N PHE A 68 -12.81 10.20 -0.06
CA PHE A 68 -11.57 10.80 0.44
C PHE A 68 -10.74 9.76 1.20
N CYS A 69 -9.42 9.92 1.17
CA CYS A 69 -8.52 9.06 1.93
C CYS A 69 -8.44 9.54 3.38
N SER A 70 -8.65 8.62 4.31
CA SER A 70 -8.44 8.83 5.75
C SER A 70 -7.30 7.92 6.18
N CYS A 71 -6.07 8.43 6.04
CA CYS A 71 -4.83 7.79 6.50
C CYS A 71 -4.74 6.29 6.12
N GLY A 72 -4.80 6.00 4.81
CA GLY A 72 -4.72 4.63 4.29
C GLY A 72 -6.06 3.89 4.18
N ARG A 73 -7.18 4.50 4.55
CA ARG A 73 -8.53 3.95 4.32
C ARG A 73 -9.40 4.93 3.54
N CYS A 74 -9.99 4.46 2.45
CA CYS A 74 -10.99 5.23 1.72
C CYS A 74 -12.32 5.31 2.45
N ILE A 75 -12.84 6.54 2.56
CA ILE A 75 -14.19 6.84 3.00
C ILE A 75 -15.00 7.20 1.76
N CYS A 76 -15.85 6.28 1.34
CA CYS A 76 -16.61 6.41 0.10
C CYS A 76 -17.78 7.36 0.24
N SER A 77 -18.00 8.15 -0.80
CA SER A 77 -19.20 8.98 -0.96
C SER A 77 -20.45 8.11 -1.09
N ASP A 78 -21.60 8.75 -0.87
CA ASP A 78 -22.90 8.08 -1.01
C ASP A 78 -23.04 7.44 -2.39
N GLY A 79 -23.54 6.20 -2.40
CA GLY A 79 -23.68 5.42 -3.62
C GLY A 79 -22.40 4.71 -4.10
N TRP A 80 -21.27 4.79 -3.39
CA TRP A 80 -20.03 4.09 -3.76
C TRP A 80 -19.48 3.19 -2.64
N PHE A 81 -18.84 2.09 -3.02
CA PHE A 81 -18.24 1.14 -2.08
C PHE A 81 -17.04 0.40 -2.68
N GLY A 82 -16.36 -0.39 -1.85
CA GLY A 82 -15.12 -1.09 -2.18
C GLY A 82 -13.90 -0.47 -1.49
N LYS A 83 -12.76 -1.16 -1.57
CA LYS A 83 -11.49 -0.72 -0.94
C LYS A 83 -11.06 0.67 -1.39
N HIS A 84 -11.28 0.97 -2.67
CA HIS A 84 -10.95 2.24 -3.32
C HIS A 84 -12.21 2.93 -3.85
N CYS A 85 -13.39 2.64 -3.27
CA CYS A 85 -14.67 3.22 -3.72
C CYS A 85 -14.98 3.01 -5.22
N GLN A 86 -14.47 1.92 -5.79
CA GLN A 86 -14.49 1.67 -7.23
C GLN A 86 -15.82 1.10 -7.75
N PHE A 87 -16.73 0.71 -6.84
CA PHE A 87 -18.00 0.08 -7.20
C PHE A 87 -19.20 1.00 -6.91
N PRO A 88 -20.07 1.27 -7.91
CA PRO A 88 -21.32 1.96 -7.67
C PRO A 88 -22.31 1.01 -6.97
N ARG A 89 -23.07 1.49 -5.98
CA ARG A 89 -24.13 0.73 -5.30
C ARG A 89 -25.35 0.54 -6.19
N SER A 90 -25.66 1.50 -7.04
CA SER A 90 -26.77 1.41 -7.99
C SER A 90 -26.32 0.72 -9.27
N CYS A 91 -27.21 -0.12 -9.80
CA CYS A 91 -27.02 -0.83 -11.05
C CYS A 91 -28.00 -0.32 -12.11
N ASN A 92 -27.48 0.33 -13.15
CA ASN A 92 -28.29 0.79 -14.29
C ASN A 92 -28.24 -0.23 -15.45
N MET A 93 -28.23 -1.52 -15.13
CA MET A 93 -28.24 -2.61 -16.11
C MET A 93 -29.00 -3.81 -15.55
N THR A 94 -29.45 -4.70 -16.43
CA THR A 94 -30.13 -5.94 -16.01
C THR A 94 -29.12 -6.95 -15.47
N ASP A 95 -29.59 -7.91 -14.66
CA ASP A 95 -28.74 -8.99 -14.16
C ASP A 95 -28.10 -9.81 -15.28
N GLU A 96 -28.81 -10.00 -16.39
CA GLU A 96 -28.29 -10.71 -17.57
C GLU A 96 -27.16 -9.94 -18.25
N GLN A 97 -27.29 -8.62 -18.37
CA GLN A 97 -26.24 -7.76 -18.90
C GLN A 97 -25.03 -7.76 -17.97
N SER A 98 -25.25 -7.58 -16.66
CA SER A 98 -24.21 -7.61 -15.65
C SER A 98 -23.41 -8.92 -15.71
N LYS A 99 -24.11 -10.07 -15.72
CA LYS A 99 -23.48 -11.39 -15.80
C LYS A 99 -22.59 -11.56 -17.02
N LYS A 100 -23.02 -11.08 -18.19
CA LYS A 100 -22.23 -11.18 -19.43
C LYS A 100 -20.87 -10.48 -19.36
N PHE A 101 -20.72 -9.43 -18.56
CA PHE A 101 -19.44 -8.74 -18.39
C PHE A 101 -18.52 -9.40 -17.36
N CYS A 102 -19.05 -10.28 -16.51
CA CYS A 102 -18.30 -11.00 -15.47
C CYS A 102 -18.01 -12.47 -15.83
N GLU A 103 -18.61 -12.96 -16.91
CA GLU A 103 -18.44 -14.33 -17.39
C GLU A 103 -17.14 -14.44 -18.18
N THR A 104 -16.27 -15.35 -17.75
CA THR A 104 -15.04 -15.67 -18.48
C THR A 104 -15.35 -16.42 -19.79
N ALA A 105 -14.37 -16.55 -20.68
CA ALA A 105 -14.51 -17.30 -21.94
C ALA A 105 -14.92 -18.78 -21.74
N HIS A 106 -14.71 -19.33 -20.54
CA HIS A 106 -15.07 -20.70 -20.17
C HIS A 106 -16.46 -20.81 -19.50
N GLY A 107 -17.23 -19.72 -19.44
CA GLY A 107 -18.56 -19.70 -18.82
C GLY A 107 -18.54 -19.62 -17.29
N VAL A 108 -17.39 -19.33 -16.69
CA VAL A 108 -17.24 -19.24 -15.23
C VAL A 108 -17.33 -17.77 -14.82
N MET A 109 -18.24 -17.46 -13.88
CA MET A 109 -18.39 -16.11 -13.33
C MET A 109 -17.22 -15.77 -12.41
N CYS A 110 -16.51 -14.67 -12.70
CA CYS A 110 -15.41 -14.17 -11.86
C CYS A 110 -14.42 -15.27 -11.43
N SER A 111 -14.08 -16.17 -12.37
CA SER A 111 -13.20 -17.32 -12.17
C SER A 111 -13.58 -18.23 -11.00
N GLY A 112 -14.81 -18.13 -10.48
CA GLY A 112 -15.27 -18.82 -9.28
C GLY A 112 -14.71 -18.28 -7.96
N LYS A 113 -13.88 -17.23 -8.00
CA LYS A 113 -13.19 -16.64 -6.83
C LYS A 113 -13.81 -15.31 -6.38
N GLY A 114 -15.00 -14.97 -6.87
CA GLY A 114 -15.67 -13.70 -6.57
C GLY A 114 -17.16 -13.67 -6.92
N SER A 115 -17.75 -12.48 -6.82
CA SER A 115 -19.14 -12.21 -7.18
C SER A 115 -19.23 -11.11 -8.23
N CYS A 116 -20.23 -11.19 -9.12
CA CYS A 116 -20.44 -10.17 -10.13
C CYS A 116 -21.37 -9.07 -9.61
N HIS A 117 -20.94 -7.81 -9.75
CA HIS A 117 -21.73 -6.63 -9.40
C HIS A 117 -21.64 -5.58 -10.50
N CYS A 118 -22.76 -5.31 -11.16
CA CYS A 118 -22.87 -4.33 -12.25
C CYS A 118 -21.81 -4.47 -13.34
N GLY A 119 -21.57 -5.71 -13.76
CA GLY A 119 -20.61 -6.03 -14.81
C GLY A 119 -19.15 -5.93 -14.40
N ARG A 120 -18.85 -5.89 -13.10
CA ARG A 120 -17.50 -6.00 -12.55
C ARG A 120 -17.42 -7.10 -11.52
N CYS A 121 -16.32 -7.83 -11.49
CA CYS A 121 -16.08 -8.81 -10.45
C CYS A 121 -15.59 -8.16 -9.17
N ILE A 122 -16.16 -8.62 -8.05
CA ILE A 122 -15.71 -8.34 -6.70
C ILE A 122 -15.07 -9.62 -6.18
N CYS A 123 -13.73 -9.64 -6.12
CA CYS A 123 -12.98 -10.79 -5.63
C CYS A 123 -13.19 -11.00 -4.13
N SER A 124 -13.05 -12.24 -3.69
CA SER A 124 -13.31 -12.63 -2.31
C SER A 124 -12.50 -11.77 -1.32
N PRO A 125 -13.14 -11.03 -0.41
CA PRO A 125 -12.43 -10.10 0.49
C PRO A 125 -11.56 -10.80 1.54
N GLN A 126 -11.72 -12.11 1.72
CA GLN A 126 -10.89 -12.91 2.63
C GLN A 126 -9.55 -13.30 1.99
N GLU A 127 -9.43 -13.16 0.67
CA GLU A 127 -8.29 -13.63 -0.11
C GLU A 127 -7.66 -12.43 -0.83
N TRP A 128 -6.88 -11.64 -0.08
CA TRP A 128 -6.21 -10.44 -0.60
C TRP A 128 -5.23 -10.72 -1.76
N TYR A 129 -4.77 -11.96 -1.88
CA TYR A 129 -3.90 -12.47 -2.94
C TYR A 129 -4.68 -12.88 -4.20
N ILE A 130 -6.02 -12.72 -4.24
CA ILE A 130 -6.82 -12.89 -5.44
C ILE A 130 -7.10 -11.53 -6.07
N SER A 131 -6.76 -11.38 -7.34
CA SER A 131 -6.90 -10.12 -8.08
C SER A 131 -7.27 -10.36 -9.56
N GLY A 132 -7.33 -9.28 -10.35
CA GLY A 132 -7.74 -9.32 -11.76
C GLY A 132 -9.19 -8.91 -12.00
N ASP A 133 -9.52 -8.58 -13.25
CA ASP A 133 -10.86 -8.11 -13.64
C ASP A 133 -11.93 -9.21 -13.51
N PHE A 134 -11.50 -10.47 -13.60
CA PHE A 134 -12.31 -11.66 -13.42
C PHE A 134 -11.86 -12.50 -12.23
N CYS A 135 -11.08 -11.94 -11.28
CA CYS A 135 -10.53 -12.67 -10.13
C CYS A 135 -9.72 -13.92 -10.52
N GLU A 136 -9.05 -13.86 -11.67
CA GLU A 136 -8.28 -14.93 -12.28
C GLU A 136 -6.87 -15.06 -11.68
N CYS A 137 -6.34 -13.99 -11.10
CA CYS A 137 -5.00 -13.95 -10.55
C CYS A 137 -5.00 -14.50 -9.12
N ASP A 138 -4.11 -15.43 -8.83
CA ASP A 138 -3.86 -15.95 -7.48
C ASP A 138 -2.38 -15.85 -7.17
N ASP A 139 -2.00 -14.90 -6.32
CA ASP A 139 -0.59 -14.59 -6.09
C ASP A 139 0.16 -15.74 -5.38
N ARG A 140 -0.55 -16.75 -4.87
CA ARG A 140 0.05 -17.97 -4.33
C ARG A 140 0.54 -18.93 -5.41
N GLU A 141 0.06 -18.76 -6.63
CA GLU A 141 0.44 -19.55 -7.80
C GLU A 141 1.70 -18.99 -8.49
N CYS A 142 2.24 -17.84 -8.02
CA CYS A 142 3.52 -17.33 -8.49
C CYS A 142 4.68 -18.30 -8.24
N ASP A 143 5.74 -18.13 -9.03
CA ASP A 143 6.94 -18.94 -8.94
C ASP A 143 7.58 -18.88 -7.55
N GLN A 144 8.07 -20.04 -7.10
CA GLN A 144 8.66 -20.23 -5.79
C GLN A 144 10.04 -20.85 -5.93
N HIS A 145 10.98 -20.38 -5.11
CA HIS A 145 12.27 -21.03 -4.89
C HIS A 145 12.41 -21.31 -3.40
N ASP A 146 12.84 -22.53 -3.04
CA ASP A 146 12.91 -23.02 -1.65
C ASP A 146 11.61 -22.82 -0.83
N GLY A 147 10.45 -22.88 -1.50
CA GLY A 147 9.13 -22.74 -0.88
C GLY A 147 8.72 -21.30 -0.55
N LEU A 148 9.43 -20.29 -1.07
CA LEU A 148 9.11 -18.88 -0.91
C LEU A 148 8.69 -18.26 -2.23
N ILE A 149 7.51 -17.62 -2.26
CA ILE A 149 6.99 -16.90 -3.43
C ILE A 149 7.92 -15.73 -3.73
N CYS A 150 8.38 -15.65 -4.98
CA CYS A 150 9.37 -14.67 -5.43
C CYS A 150 10.60 -14.57 -4.51
N THR A 151 10.94 -15.65 -3.79
CA THR A 151 12.01 -15.73 -2.79
C THR A 151 11.93 -14.64 -1.69
N GLY A 152 10.80 -13.93 -1.58
CA GLY A 152 10.68 -12.72 -0.78
C GLY A 152 11.48 -11.51 -1.29
N ASN A 153 12.02 -11.56 -2.51
CA ASN A 153 12.81 -10.52 -3.17
C ASN A 153 12.08 -9.86 -4.35
N GLY A 154 10.77 -10.02 -4.41
CA GLY A 154 9.92 -9.48 -5.45
C GLY A 154 8.47 -9.46 -5.01
N MET A 155 7.65 -8.80 -5.83
CA MET A 155 6.20 -8.78 -5.66
C MET A 155 5.57 -9.66 -6.73
N CYS A 156 4.63 -10.52 -6.34
CA CYS A 156 3.85 -11.27 -7.32
C CYS A 156 2.81 -10.34 -7.94
N THR A 157 2.80 -10.28 -9.28
CA THR A 157 1.79 -9.60 -10.08
C THR A 157 1.17 -10.63 -11.02
N CYS A 158 0.04 -11.23 -10.61
CA CYS A 158 -0.74 -12.15 -11.44
C CYS A 158 0.09 -13.27 -12.13
N GLY A 159 0.79 -14.08 -11.33
CA GLY A 159 1.57 -15.21 -11.81
C GLY A 159 2.98 -14.86 -12.32
N THR A 160 3.39 -13.58 -12.24
CA THR A 160 4.77 -13.16 -12.55
C THR A 160 5.40 -12.48 -11.34
N CYS A 161 6.63 -12.85 -10.99
CA CYS A 161 7.39 -12.13 -9.97
C CYS A 161 8.05 -10.88 -10.55
N GLU A 162 7.64 -9.71 -10.06
CA GLU A 162 8.36 -8.46 -10.28
C GLU A 162 9.49 -8.34 -9.25
N CYS A 163 10.70 -8.68 -9.68
CA CYS A 163 11.87 -8.65 -8.82
C CYS A 163 12.26 -7.22 -8.43
N TRP A 164 12.67 -7.06 -7.17
CA TRP A 164 13.27 -5.82 -6.71
C TRP A 164 14.66 -5.61 -7.32
N ASP A 165 15.12 -4.36 -7.32
CA ASP A 165 16.43 -4.00 -7.87
C ASP A 165 17.55 -4.91 -7.35
N GLY A 166 18.37 -5.42 -8.28
CA GLY A 166 19.46 -6.35 -7.97
C GLY A 166 19.06 -7.82 -7.92
N TRP A 167 17.78 -8.16 -8.11
CA TRP A 167 17.31 -9.55 -8.20
C TRP A 167 16.78 -9.89 -9.60
N THR A 168 16.97 -11.14 -10.02
CA THR A 168 16.46 -11.69 -11.29
C THR A 168 16.14 -13.18 -11.14
N GLY A 169 15.71 -13.81 -12.23
CA GLY A 169 15.11 -15.15 -12.22
C GLY A 169 13.58 -15.08 -12.16
N ASN A 170 12.93 -16.21 -12.44
CA ASN A 170 11.46 -16.27 -12.47
C ASN A 170 10.86 -16.16 -11.06
N ALA A 171 11.60 -16.60 -10.04
CA ALA A 171 11.23 -16.49 -8.63
C ALA A 171 12.11 -15.47 -7.88
N CYS A 172 12.79 -14.55 -8.58
CA CYS A 172 13.72 -13.57 -7.99
C CYS A 172 14.80 -14.21 -7.08
N GLU A 173 15.30 -15.37 -7.48
CA GLU A 173 16.23 -16.20 -6.72
C GLU A 173 17.71 -15.86 -6.99
N ILE A 174 17.99 -15.07 -8.03
CA ILE A 174 19.35 -14.73 -8.46
C ILE A 174 19.67 -13.29 -8.08
N TRP A 175 20.68 -13.08 -7.23
CA TRP A 175 21.23 -11.75 -6.95
C TRP A 175 22.26 -11.36 -8.03
N VAL A 176 22.10 -10.19 -8.64
CA VAL A 176 22.99 -9.60 -9.65
C VAL A 176 23.72 -8.35 -9.16
N GLY A 177 23.58 -8.01 -7.87
CA GLY A 177 24.20 -6.80 -7.31
C GLY A 177 25.72 -6.88 -7.21
N ASP A 178 26.34 -5.98 -7.96
CA ASP A 178 27.75 -5.55 -8.05
C ASP A 178 28.80 -6.63 -8.37
N GLU A 179 29.00 -6.87 -9.68
CA GLU A 179 30.34 -7.21 -10.19
C GLU A 179 31.29 -6.04 -9.87
N TYR A 180 32.33 -6.33 -9.11
CA TYR A 180 33.40 -5.42 -8.66
C TYR A 180 34.31 -4.94 -9.80
#